data_AF-A0A5N7MMA9-F1
#
_entry.id   AF-A0A5N7MMA9-F1
#
_cell.length_a   1.000
_cell.length_b   1.000
_cell.length_c   1.000
_cell.angle_alpha   90.00
_cell.angle_beta   90.00
_cell.angle_gamma   90.00
#
_symmetry.space_group_name_H-M   'P 1'
#
loop_
_entity.id
_entity.type
_entity.pdbx_description
1 polymer ?
#
loop_
_entity_poly.entity_id
_entity_poly.type
_entity_poly.pdbx_seq_one_letter_code
_entity_poly.pdbx_strand_id
1 'polypeptide(L)' 'MLSRSVFAAAGYDALAGAAFTLGAAATTAAHRIVYNQSTGDLSYDADGAGGVAAIKFAVIANHAQLSAASFQIL' A
#
# COMPACT_ATOMS: atom_id res chain seq x y z
N MET A 1 15.68 6.16 9.40
CA MET A 1 14.86 7.09 8.59
C MET A 1 14.48 6.37 7.31
N LEU A 2 13.19 6.34 6.97
CA LEU A 2 12.72 5.78 5.71
C LEU A 2 13.08 6.79 4.60
N SER A 3 14.00 6.47 3.71
CA SER A 3 14.50 7.40 2.68
C SER A 3 13.58 7.44 1.45
N ARG A 4 13.52 8.59 0.76
CA ARG A 4 12.78 8.78 -0.51
C ARG A 4 13.08 7.72 -1.56
N SER A 5 14.28 7.12 -1.53
CA SER A 5 14.70 6.05 -2.43
C SER A 5 13.87 4.77 -2.30
N VAL A 6 13.23 4.51 -1.14
CA VAL A 6 12.38 3.32 -0.95
C VAL A 6 11.08 3.42 -1.76
N PHE A 7 10.60 4.64 -2.03
CA PHE A 7 9.36 4.87 -2.77
C PHE A 7 9.57 5.04 -4.29
N ALA A 8 10.80 4.93 -4.81
CA ALA A 8 11.05 5.03 -6.24
C ALA A 8 10.24 4.01 -7.06
N ALA A 9 9.96 2.84 -6.49
CA ALA A 9 9.14 1.80 -7.12
C ALA A 9 7.62 2.07 -7.03
N ALA A 10 7.17 3.04 -6.21
CA ALA A 10 5.76 3.36 -6.01
C ALA A 10 5.22 4.38 -7.04
N GLY A 11 6.11 5.10 -7.72
CA GLY A 11 5.76 6.24 -8.58
C GLY A 11 5.76 7.56 -7.80
N TYR A 12 5.96 8.66 -8.53
CA TYR A 12 5.85 10.03 -8.01
C TYR A 12 4.48 10.60 -8.38
N ASP A 13 3.97 11.55 -7.58
CA ASP A 13 2.63 12.14 -7.70
C ASP A 13 1.48 11.21 -7.30
N ALA A 14 1.09 10.26 -8.16
CA ALA A 14 0.02 9.30 -7.90
C ALA A 14 0.60 7.89 -7.80
N LEU A 15 0.15 7.13 -6.79
CA LEU A 15 0.53 5.73 -6.66
C LEU A 15 0.09 4.97 -7.93
N ALA A 16 1.00 4.18 -8.51
CA ALA A 16 0.65 3.35 -9.66
C ALA A 16 -0.50 2.41 -9.31
N GLY A 17 -1.45 2.19 -10.23
CA GLY A 17 -2.59 1.30 -9.99
C GLY A 17 -2.19 -0.10 -9.53
N ALA A 18 -1.14 -0.65 -10.14
CA ALA A 18 -0.57 -1.95 -9.79
C ALA A 18 0.19 -1.97 -8.45
N ALA A 19 0.45 -0.82 -7.84
CA ALA A 19 1.08 -0.71 -6.53
C ALA A 19 0.07 -0.67 -5.37
N PHE A 20 -1.24 -0.64 -5.67
CA PHE A 20 -2.31 -0.69 -4.68
C PHE A 20 -3.09 -2.00 -4.78
N THR A 21 -3.47 -2.56 -3.64
CA THR A 21 -4.38 -3.71 -3.61
C THR A 21 -5.33 -3.68 -2.42
N LEU A 22 -6.48 -4.32 -2.61
CA LEU A 22 -7.48 -4.55 -1.58
C LEU A 22 -7.34 -5.98 -1.06
N GLY A 23 -7.40 -6.14 0.26
CA GLY A 23 -7.34 -7.45 0.91
C GLY A 23 -6.39 -7.48 2.09
N ALA A 24 -6.14 -8.68 2.61
CA ALA A 24 -5.32 -8.88 3.81
C ALA A 24 -3.81 -8.87 3.54
N ALA A 25 -3.38 -9.09 2.29
CA ALA A 25 -1.98 -9.19 1.91
C ALA A 25 -1.76 -8.82 0.44
N ALA A 26 -0.52 -8.53 0.09
CA ALA A 26 -0.10 -8.31 -1.27
C ALA A 26 0.07 -9.66 -2.01
N THR A 27 -0.33 -9.71 -3.29
CA THR A 27 -0.27 -10.96 -4.10
C THR A 27 0.63 -10.88 -5.33
N THR A 28 1.27 -9.73 -5.59
CA THR A 28 2.11 -9.54 -6.78
C THR A 28 3.27 -8.61 -6.45
N ALA A 29 4.45 -8.88 -7.01
CA ALA A 29 5.66 -8.10 -6.74
C ALA A 29 5.54 -6.59 -7.07
N ALA A 30 4.45 -6.13 -7.69
CA ALA A 30 4.16 -4.72 -7.93
C ALA A 30 3.47 -4.02 -6.75
N HIS A 31 2.68 -4.74 -5.94
CA HIS A 31 1.92 -4.16 -4.84
C HIS A 31 2.84 -3.57 -3.76
N ARG A 32 2.48 -2.40 -3.24
CA ARG A 32 3.21 -1.72 -2.16
C ARG A 32 2.28 -1.29 -1.04
N ILE A 33 1.08 -0.85 -1.37
CA ILE A 33 0.07 -0.45 -0.42
C ILE A 33 -1.04 -1.50 -0.42
N VAL A 34 -1.26 -2.09 0.76
CA VAL A 34 -2.31 -3.08 0.98
C VAL A 34 -3.33 -2.47 1.93
N TYR A 35 -4.59 -2.42 1.48
CA TYR A 35 -5.69 -1.96 2.29
C TYR A 35 -6.71 -3.07 2.53
N ASN A 36 -6.83 -3.51 3.78
CA ASN A 36 -7.88 -4.41 4.19
C ASN A 36 -9.11 -3.61 4.58
N GLN A 37 -10.03 -3.40 3.63
CA GLN A 37 -11.26 -2.63 3.87
C GLN A 37 -12.16 -3.26 4.95
N SER A 38 -12.06 -4.57 5.20
CA SER A 38 -12.88 -5.21 6.25
C SER A 38 -12.45 -4.83 7.66
N THR A 39 -11.15 -4.57 7.87
CA THR A 39 -10.58 -4.18 9.18
C THR A 39 -10.17 -2.71 9.25
N GLY A 40 -10.14 -2.02 8.10
CA GLY A 40 -9.60 -0.67 7.95
C GLY A 40 -8.07 -0.62 7.90
N ASP A 41 -7.37 -1.76 7.95
CA ASP A 41 -5.92 -1.77 8.06
C ASP A 41 -5.24 -1.32 6.77
N LEU A 42 -4.36 -0.33 6.89
CA LEU A 42 -3.50 0.13 5.81
C LEU A 42 -2.04 -0.23 6.15
N SER A 43 -1.39 -0.92 5.23
CA SER A 43 -0.05 -1.45 5.42
C SER A 43 0.82 -1.26 4.18
N TYR A 44 2.13 -1.23 4.40
CA TYR A 44 3.13 -1.21 3.35
C TYR A 44 3.78 -2.58 3.25
N ASP A 45 3.75 -3.16 2.06
CA ASP A 45 4.45 -4.40 1.73
C ASP A 45 5.69 -4.08 0.89
N ALA A 46 6.86 -4.42 1.43
CA ALA A 46 8.13 -4.11 0.80
C ALA A 46 8.45 -5.04 -0.39
N ASP A 47 7.96 -6.28 -0.37
CA ASP A 47 8.17 -7.24 -1.47
C ASP A 47 6.97 -7.32 -2.42
N GLY A 48 5.78 -6.93 -1.97
CA GLY A 48 4.52 -6.95 -2.72
C GLY A 48 3.95 -8.35 -2.96
N ALA A 49 4.70 -9.39 -2.66
CA ALA A 49 4.30 -10.77 -2.87
C ALA A 49 3.76 -11.43 -1.59
N GLY A 50 3.77 -10.71 -0.46
CA GLY A 50 3.33 -11.23 0.84
C GLY A 50 4.30 -12.25 1.45
N GLY A 51 5.52 -12.36 0.91
CA GLY A 51 6.56 -13.24 1.45
C GLY A 51 7.22 -12.65 2.70
N VAL A 52 7.34 -11.33 2.72
CA VAL A 52 7.71 -10.51 3.87
C VAL A 52 6.44 -9.92 4.49
N ALA A 53 6.35 -9.95 5.82
CA ALA A 53 5.18 -9.39 6.50
C ALA A 53 5.04 -7.89 6.23
N ALA A 54 3.87 -7.49 5.71
CA ALA A 54 3.53 -6.09 5.52
C ALA A 54 3.48 -5.34 6.86
N ILE A 55 3.98 -4.10 6.85
CA ILE A 55 4.02 -3.24 8.04
C ILE A 55 2.77 -2.37 8.07
N LYS A 56 1.88 -2.62 9.03
CA LYS A 56 0.71 -1.76 9.28
C LYS A 56 1.16 -0.42 9.83
N PHE A 57 0.65 0.66 9.24
CA PHE A 57 0.98 2.03 9.67
C PHE A 57 -0.25 2.91 9.88
N ALA A 58 -1.45 2.51 9.44
CA ALA A 58 -2.67 3.25 9.69
C ALA A 58 -3.91 2.35 9.79
N VAL A 59 -4.99 2.93 10.31
CA VAL A 59 -6.34 2.36 10.32
C VAL A 59 -7.31 3.41 9.78
N ILE A 60 -8.08 3.03 8.76
CA ILE A 60 -9.10 3.86 8.13
C ILE A 60 -10.45 3.53 8.78
N ALA A 61 -10.77 4.25 9.86
CA ALA A 61 -11.90 3.92 10.75
C ALA A 61 -13.29 3.96 10.09
N ASN A 62 -13.45 4.67 8.97
CA ASN A 62 -14.71 4.73 8.23
C ASN A 62 -14.81 3.68 7.09
N HIS A 63 -13.80 2.84 6.93
CA HIS A 63 -13.75 1.79 5.91
C HIS A 63 -14.01 2.32 4.49
N ALA A 64 -13.56 3.55 4.21
CA ALA A 64 -13.78 4.20 2.93
C ALA A 64 -13.31 3.35 1.76
N GLN A 65 -13.97 3.49 0.60
CA GLN A 65 -13.48 2.94 -0.64
C GLN A 65 -12.26 3.74 -1.09
N LEU A 66 -11.09 3.09 -1.03
CA LEU A 66 -9.84 3.65 -1.48
C LEU A 66 -9.41 3.01 -2.80
N SER A 67 -8.73 3.79 -3.62
CA SER A 67 -8.02 3.31 -4.80
C SER A 67 -6.59 3.85 -4.79
N ALA A 68 -5.78 3.48 -5.77
CA ALA A 68 -4.44 4.04 -5.91
C ALA A 68 -4.46 5.59 -6.00
N ALA A 69 -5.52 6.17 -6.59
CA ALA A 69 -5.69 7.62 -6.69
C ALA A 69 -5.98 8.32 -5.34
N SER A 70 -6.27 7.55 -4.28
CA SER A 70 -6.42 8.08 -2.92
C SER A 70 -5.07 8.39 -2.25
N PHE A 71 -3.95 8.06 -2.90
CA PHE A 71 -2.60 8.21 -2.36
C PHE A 71 -1.75 9.12 -3.25
N GLN A 72 -1.12 10.10 -2.61
CA GLN A 72 -0.06 10.90 -3.21
C GLN A 72 1.27 10.65 -2.52
N ILE A 73 2.34 10.53 -3.29
CA ILE A 73 3.71 10.36 -2.80
C ILE A 73 4.47 11.68 -2.99
N LEU A 74 4.85 12.32 -1.87
CA LEU A 74 5.51 13.63 -1.81
C LEU A 74 7.02 13.54 -1.50
#